data_AF-A0A3S0ZQD7-F1
#
_entry.id   AF-A0A3S0ZQD7-F1
#
_cell.length_a   1.000
_cell.length_b   1.000
_cell.length_c   1.000
_cell.angle_alpha   90.00
_cell.angle_beta   90.00
_cell.angle_gamma   90.00
#
_symmetry.space_group_name_H-M   'P 1'
#
loop_
_entity.id
_entity.type
_entity.pdbx_description
1 polymer ?
#
loop_
_entity_poly.entity_id
_entity_poly.type
_entity_poly.pdbx_seq_one_letter_code
_entity_poly.pdbx_strand_id
1 'polypeptide(L)'
;FPSHPYFSKSLGAGQLELFNLLKAYSLLDTEVGYCQGLSFIVGMLLMHMEEISAFHVLKYMMYDLGLRRQFKPNMTALQMKLYQLTRLIHDHCREVYDHFEKHDISPTLYAAPWFLTLFASQFPLGFVARVF
;
A
#
# COMPACT_ATOMS: atom_id res chain seq x y z
N PHE A 1 -0.37 4.50 11.38
CA PHE A 1 0.80 5.08 12.06
C PHE A 1 0.48 5.41 13.53
N PRO A 2 0.33 4.42 14.41
CA PRO A 2 -0.20 4.65 15.77
C PRO A 2 0.71 5.50 16.66
N SER A 3 2.02 5.47 16.43
CA SER A 3 3.01 6.27 17.18
C SER A 3 3.20 7.68 16.63
N HIS A 4 2.66 8.00 15.46
CA HIS A 4 2.84 9.32 14.86
C HIS A 4 1.92 10.35 15.57
N PRO A 5 2.42 11.51 16.01
CA PRO A 5 1.65 12.46 16.82
C PRO A 5 0.30 12.86 16.21
N TYR A 6 0.25 12.96 14.89
CA TYR A 6 -0.97 13.31 14.16
C TYR A 6 -2.07 12.23 14.21
N PHE A 7 -1.69 10.95 14.38
CA PHE A 7 -2.61 9.80 14.38
C PHE A 7 -2.70 9.08 15.74
N SER A 8 -1.95 9.52 16.75
CA SER A 8 -1.84 8.82 18.04
C SER A 8 -3.06 9.02 18.94
N LYS A 9 -3.76 10.16 18.81
CA LYS A 9 -4.99 10.42 19.56
C LYS A 9 -6.17 9.65 18.95
N SER A 10 -6.75 8.75 19.73
CA SER A 10 -7.98 8.04 19.37
C SER A 10 -9.08 9.04 19.01
N LEU A 11 -9.69 8.88 17.83
CA LEU A 11 -10.71 9.79 17.28
C LEU A 11 -10.27 11.27 17.25
N GLY A 12 -8.96 11.54 17.22
CA GLY A 12 -8.43 12.86 16.95
C GLY A 12 -8.58 13.25 15.48
N ALA A 13 -8.27 14.51 15.15
CA ALA A 13 -8.41 15.07 13.81
C ALA A 13 -7.80 14.15 12.72
N GLY A 14 -6.54 13.74 12.86
CA GLY A 14 -5.89 12.88 11.86
C GLY A 14 -6.55 11.51 11.69
N GLN A 15 -7.10 10.90 12.74
CA GLN A 15 -7.84 9.63 12.60
C GLN A 15 -9.21 9.83 11.94
N LEU A 16 -9.87 10.95 12.20
CA LEU A 16 -11.16 11.28 11.58
C LEU A 16 -10.98 11.62 10.10
N GLU A 17 -9.97 12.41 9.73
CA GLU A 17 -9.61 12.69 8.34
C GLU A 17 -9.26 11.39 7.59
N LEU A 18 -8.44 10.53 8.20
CA LEU A 18 -8.12 9.21 7.66
C LEU A 18 -9.38 8.37 7.41
N PHE A 19 -10.30 8.35 8.38
CA PHE A 19 -11.58 7.64 8.28
C PHE A 19 -12.44 8.20 7.15
N ASN A 20 -12.57 9.52 7.04
CA ASN A 20 -13.37 10.19 6.02
C ASN A 20 -12.87 9.88 4.62
N LEU A 21 -11.55 9.97 4.36
CA LEU A 21 -10.99 9.63 3.04
C LEU A 21 -11.22 8.16 2.68
N LEU A 22 -10.99 7.25 3.62
CA LEU A 22 -11.17 5.82 3.36
C LEU A 22 -12.64 5.48 3.10
N LYS A 23 -13.56 6.12 3.84
CA LYS A 23 -15.01 5.99 3.62
C LYS A 23 -15.42 6.60 2.28
N ALA A 24 -14.94 7.79 1.94
CA ALA A 24 -15.24 8.43 0.67
C ALA A 24 -14.72 7.59 -0.51
N TYR A 25 -13.51 7.04 -0.40
CA TYR A 25 -12.94 6.17 -1.41
C TYR A 25 -13.73 4.86 -1.57
N SER A 26 -14.13 4.22 -0.46
CA SER A 26 -14.87 2.96 -0.52
C SER A 26 -16.26 3.11 -1.15
N LEU A 27 -16.86 4.29 -1.03
CA LEU A 27 -18.11 4.64 -1.70
C LEU A 27 -17.91 5.00 -3.19
N LEU A 28 -16.76 5.59 -3.54
CA LEU A 28 -16.41 5.93 -4.92
C LEU A 28 -16.06 4.67 -5.74
N ASP A 29 -15.19 3.81 -5.21
CA ASP A 29 -14.73 2.59 -5.87
C ASP A 29 -15.34 1.37 -5.18
N THR A 30 -16.61 1.06 -5.48
CA THR A 30 -17.33 -0.04 -4.83
C THR A 30 -16.79 -1.44 -5.19
N GLU A 31 -16.00 -1.55 -6.27
CA GLU A 31 -15.33 -2.80 -6.64
C GLU A 31 -14.18 -3.12 -5.69
N VAL A 32 -13.42 -2.10 -5.27
CA VAL A 32 -12.33 -2.26 -4.29
C VAL A 32 -12.86 -2.11 -2.86
N GLY A 33 -13.77 -1.17 -2.63
CA GLY A 33 -14.24 -0.77 -1.32
C GLY A 33 -13.09 -0.29 -0.43
N TYR A 34 -13.04 -0.83 0.78
CA TYR A 34 -11.87 -0.71 1.64
C TYR A 34 -11.05 -2.00 1.60
N CYS A 35 -9.77 -1.89 1.26
CA CYS A 35 -8.82 -2.99 1.33
C CYS A 35 -7.76 -2.72 2.40
N GLN A 36 -7.38 -3.77 3.13
CA GLN A 36 -6.33 -3.68 4.15
C GLN A 36 -5.02 -3.21 3.51
N GLY A 37 -4.40 -2.21 4.11
CA GLY A 37 -3.18 -1.58 3.61
C GLY A 37 -3.42 -0.19 3.02
N LEU A 38 -4.61 0.08 2.48
CA LEU A 38 -4.94 1.39 1.88
C LEU A 38 -4.85 2.54 2.89
N SER A 39 -5.14 2.28 4.16
CA SER A 39 -5.01 3.25 5.25
C SER A 39 -3.59 3.78 5.43
N PHE A 40 -2.56 3.01 5.08
CA PHE A 40 -1.17 3.48 5.11
C PHE A 40 -0.90 4.48 3.99
N ILE A 41 -1.44 4.23 2.79
CA ILE A 41 -1.31 5.16 1.65
C ILE A 41 -1.99 6.48 1.99
N VAL A 42 -3.24 6.42 2.46
CA VAL A 42 -3.98 7.61 2.88
C VAL A 42 -3.29 8.34 4.03
N GLY A 43 -2.78 7.61 5.01
CA GLY A 43 -2.02 8.20 6.12
C GLY A 43 -0.76 8.92 5.65
N MET A 44 -0.04 8.40 4.65
CA MET A 44 1.12 9.08 4.07
C MET A 44 0.73 10.38 3.36
N LEU A 45 -0.37 10.37 2.61
CA LEU A 45 -0.87 11.58 1.93
C LEU A 45 -1.24 12.66 2.96
N LEU A 46 -2.02 12.30 3.98
CA LEU A 46 -2.45 13.22 5.04
C LEU A 46 -1.32 13.82 5.86
N MET A 47 -0.13 13.20 5.91
CA MET A 47 1.04 13.80 6.54
C MET A 47 1.63 14.97 5.72
N HIS A 48 1.28 15.11 4.45
CA HIS A 48 1.91 16.04 3.51
C HIS A 48 0.93 17.01 2.83
N MET A 49 -0.38 16.80 2.97
CA MET A 49 -1.40 17.66 2.37
C MET A 49 -2.72 17.59 3.13
N GLU A 50 -3.58 18.58 2.89
CA GLU A 50 -4.92 18.65 3.48
C GLU A 50 -5.85 17.55 2.98
N GLU A 51 -6.88 17.24 3.76
CA GLU A 51 -7.86 16.17 3.54
C GLU A 51 -8.38 16.08 2.08
N ILE A 52 -8.83 17.21 1.54
CA ILE A 52 -9.41 17.28 0.18
C ILE A 52 -8.35 17.01 -0.89
N SER A 53 -7.15 17.57 -0.74
CA SER A 53 -6.03 17.35 -1.65
C SER A 53 -5.57 15.90 -1.61
N ALA A 54 -5.50 15.30 -0.41
CA ALA A 54 -5.18 13.89 -0.22
C ALA A 54 -6.19 12.98 -0.93
N PHE A 55 -7.47 13.33 -0.94
CA PHE A 55 -8.49 12.55 -1.65
C PHE A 55 -8.32 12.62 -3.17
N HIS A 56 -8.00 13.80 -3.72
CA HIS A 56 -7.72 13.94 -5.16
C HIS A 56 -6.47 13.16 -5.58
N VAL A 57 -5.39 13.22 -4.80
CA VAL A 57 -4.17 12.46 -5.07
C VAL A 57 -4.44 10.96 -4.93
N LEU A 58 -5.18 10.52 -3.91
CA LEU A 58 -5.60 9.13 -3.78
C LEU A 58 -6.37 8.67 -5.02
N LYS A 59 -7.33 9.45 -5.50
CA LYS A 59 -8.11 9.13 -6.71
C LYS A 59 -7.17 8.97 -7.92
N TYR A 60 -6.24 9.90 -8.10
CA TYR A 60 -5.27 9.86 -9.18
C TYR A 60 -4.36 8.62 -9.11
N MET A 61 -3.82 8.30 -7.94
CA MET A 61 -3.01 7.08 -7.75
C MET A 61 -3.82 5.82 -8.07
N MET A 62 -5.06 5.76 -7.62
CA MET A 62 -5.89 4.57 -7.76
C MET A 62 -6.38 4.36 -9.19
N TYR A 63 -6.86 5.40 -9.86
CA TYR A 63 -7.44 5.31 -11.21
C TYR A 63 -6.41 5.57 -12.30
N ASP A 64 -5.76 6.74 -12.29
CA ASP A 64 -4.88 7.19 -13.38
C ASP A 64 -3.54 6.43 -13.39
N LEU A 65 -2.91 6.23 -12.23
CA LEU A 65 -1.72 5.35 -12.12
C LEU A 65 -2.09 3.86 -12.05
N GLY A 66 -3.39 3.56 -11.93
CA GLY A 66 -3.93 2.20 -11.95
C GLY A 66 -3.53 1.35 -10.74
N LEU A 67 -3.21 1.97 -9.60
CA LEU A 67 -2.85 1.27 -8.36
C LEU A 67 -4.00 0.39 -7.86
N ARG A 68 -5.26 0.80 -8.10
CA ARG A 68 -6.47 0.05 -7.66
C ARG A 68 -6.48 -1.42 -8.09
N ARG A 69 -5.82 -1.75 -9.22
CA ARG A 69 -5.78 -3.12 -9.76
C ARG A 69 -5.30 -4.14 -8.74
N GLN A 70 -4.31 -3.79 -7.90
CA GLN A 70 -3.75 -4.70 -6.90
C GLN A 70 -4.63 -4.86 -5.66
N PHE A 71 -5.64 -3.99 -5.48
CA PHE A 71 -6.56 -4.02 -4.34
C PHE A 71 -7.91 -4.66 -4.69
N LYS A 72 -8.13 -5.08 -5.94
CA LYS A 72 -9.34 -5.78 -6.34
C LYS A 72 -9.50 -7.11 -5.57
N PRO A 73 -10.73 -7.56 -5.27
CA PRO A 73 -10.97 -8.71 -4.40
C PRO A 73 -10.28 -10.01 -4.82
N ASN A 74 -10.11 -10.24 -6.13
CA ASN A 74 -9.45 -11.44 -6.66
C ASN A 74 -7.92 -11.42 -6.52
N MET A 75 -7.33 -10.27 -6.14
CA MET A 75 -5.89 -10.06 -5.98
C MET A 75 -5.04 -10.46 -7.19
N THR A 76 -5.61 -10.62 -8.38
CA THR A 76 -4.90 -11.16 -9.55
C THR A 76 -3.72 -10.26 -9.95
N ALA A 77 -3.90 -8.94 -9.92
CA ALA A 77 -2.82 -8.01 -10.23
C ALA A 77 -1.70 -8.04 -9.19
N LEU A 78 -2.02 -8.27 -7.91
CA LEU A 78 -1.02 -8.45 -6.87
C LEU A 78 -0.23 -9.74 -7.11
N GLN A 79 -0.91 -10.86 -7.38
CA GLN A 79 -0.27 -12.15 -7.68
C GLN A 79 0.66 -12.04 -8.90
N MET A 80 0.26 -11.33 -9.96
CA MET A 80 1.14 -11.06 -11.10
C MET A 80 2.40 -10.26 -10.70
N LYS A 81 2.26 -9.22 -9.87
CA LYS A 81 3.42 -8.45 -9.37
C LYS A 81 4.36 -9.30 -8.51
N LEU A 82 3.81 -10.18 -7.68
CA LEU A 82 4.60 -11.09 -6.85
C LEU A 82 5.36 -12.11 -7.71
N TYR A 83 4.72 -12.65 -8.75
CA TYR A 83 5.39 -13.50 -9.74
C TYR A 83 6.50 -12.75 -10.49
N GLN A 84 6.23 -11.51 -10.92
CA GLN A 84 7.24 -10.66 -11.55
C GLN A 84 8.43 -10.43 -10.64
N LEU A 85 8.20 -10.21 -9.33
CA LEU A 85 9.27 -10.10 -8.34
C LEU A 85 10.09 -11.40 -8.25
N THR A 86 9.43 -12.58 -8.23
CA THR A 86 10.14 -13.87 -8.30
C THR A 86 11.07 -13.93 -9.52
N ARG A 87 10.58 -13.52 -10.70
CA ARG A 87 11.37 -13.53 -11.94
C ARG A 87 12.51 -12.54 -11.91
N LEU A 88 12.31 -11.34 -11.39
CA LEU A 88 13.38 -10.35 -11.22
C LEU A 88 14.48 -10.85 -10.28
N ILE A 89 14.11 -11.52 -9.17
CA ILE A 89 15.10 -12.12 -8.26
C ILE A 89 15.84 -13.27 -8.96
N HIS A 90 15.15 -14.10 -9.74
CA HIS A 90 15.78 -15.15 -10.55
C HIS A 90 16.82 -14.57 -11.52
N ASP A 91 16.46 -13.52 -12.25
CA ASP A 91 17.27 -12.97 -13.34
C ASP A 91 18.45 -12.12 -12.83
N HIS A 92 18.32 -11.46 -11.66
CA HIS A 92 19.33 -10.54 -11.13
C HIS A 92 20.06 -11.03 -9.87
N CYS A 93 19.45 -11.93 -9.09
CA CYS A 93 19.95 -12.39 -7.79
C CYS A 93 19.81 -13.92 -7.67
N ARG A 94 20.41 -14.66 -8.63
CA ARG A 94 20.20 -16.11 -8.79
C ARG A 94 20.43 -16.92 -7.51
N GLU A 95 21.46 -16.61 -6.74
CA GLU A 95 21.76 -17.29 -5.47
C GLU A 95 20.61 -17.15 -4.45
N VAL A 96 19.99 -15.97 -4.37
CA VAL A 96 18.85 -15.71 -3.50
C VAL A 96 17.62 -16.45 -3.99
N TYR A 97 17.38 -16.44 -5.31
CA TYR A 97 16.28 -17.19 -5.91
C TYR A 97 16.38 -18.69 -5.61
N ASP A 98 17.52 -19.31 -5.90
CA ASP A 98 17.71 -20.75 -5.69
C ASP A 98 17.58 -21.11 -4.20
N HIS A 99 18.04 -20.23 -3.30
CA HIS A 99 17.86 -20.41 -1.86
C HIS A 99 16.38 -20.33 -1.43
N PHE A 100 15.62 -19.37 -1.94
CA PHE A 100 14.19 -19.25 -1.64
C PHE A 100 13.39 -20.42 -2.24
N GLU A 101 13.69 -20.82 -3.47
CA GLU A 101 13.05 -21.96 -4.14
C GLU A 101 13.30 -23.26 -3.37
N LYS A 102 14.53 -23.50 -2.90
CA LYS A 102 14.88 -24.67 -2.09
C LYS A 102 14.08 -24.78 -0.78
N HIS A 103 13.61 -23.66 -0.23
CA HIS A 103 12.89 -23.59 1.04
C HIS A 103 11.41 -23.21 0.87
N ASP A 104 10.87 -23.26 -0.35
CA ASP A 104 9.48 -22.91 -0.67
C ASP A 104 9.07 -21.49 -0.20
N ILE A 105 10.02 -20.54 -0.23
CA ILE A 105 9.78 -19.15 0.18
C ILE A 105 9.22 -18.33 -0.99
N SER A 106 7.90 -18.32 -1.11
CA SER A 106 7.19 -17.48 -2.09
C SER A 106 7.19 -16.00 -1.68
N PRO A 107 7.30 -15.03 -2.63
CA PRO A 107 7.15 -13.61 -2.32
C PRO A 107 5.83 -13.21 -1.67
N THR A 108 4.77 -14.01 -1.83
CA THR A 108 3.51 -13.79 -1.10
C THR A 108 3.72 -13.75 0.42
N LEU A 109 4.72 -14.46 0.94
CA LEU A 109 5.01 -14.54 2.38
C LEU A 109 5.65 -13.27 2.96
N TYR A 110 6.34 -12.47 2.14
CA TYR A 110 7.11 -11.32 2.64
C TYR A 110 6.84 -9.99 1.90
N ALA A 111 6.49 -10.04 0.61
CA ALA A 111 6.38 -8.85 -0.23
C ALA A 111 4.94 -8.33 -0.38
N ALA A 112 3.91 -9.10 -0.01
CA ALA A 112 2.52 -8.60 -0.10
C ALA A 112 2.32 -7.28 0.68
N PRO A 113 2.83 -7.11 1.92
CA PRO A 113 2.79 -5.82 2.62
C PRO A 113 3.52 -4.70 1.89
N TRP A 114 4.64 -5.00 1.21
CA TRP A 114 5.42 -4.01 0.47
C TRP A 114 4.60 -3.38 -0.66
N PHE A 115 3.91 -4.21 -1.43
CA PHE A 115 3.04 -3.73 -2.50
C PHE A 115 1.78 -3.03 -1.97
N LEU A 116 1.07 -3.64 -1.02
CA LEU A 116 -0.23 -3.15 -0.56
C LEU A 116 -0.14 -1.89 0.30
N THR A 117 1.01 -1.63 0.93
CA THR A 117 1.21 -0.46 1.80
C THR A 117 2.22 0.53 1.24
N LEU A 118 2.77 0.27 0.04
CA LEU A 118 3.90 1.02 -0.52
C LEU A 118 5.03 1.16 0.50
N PHE A 119 5.41 0.01 1.10
CA PHE A 119 6.41 -0.12 2.18
C PHE A 119 6.06 0.56 3.52
N ALA A 120 4.99 1.35 3.59
CA ALA A 120 4.72 2.22 4.72
C ALA A 120 4.33 1.50 6.02
N SER A 121 3.99 0.21 5.97
CA SER A 121 3.72 -0.59 7.17
C SER A 121 4.97 -1.03 7.93
N GLN A 122 6.12 -1.12 7.27
CA GLN A 122 7.32 -1.77 7.81
C GLN A 122 8.57 -0.88 7.76
N PHE A 123 8.59 0.13 6.90
CA PHE A 123 9.76 0.97 6.67
C PHE A 123 9.63 2.35 7.32
N PRO A 124 10.75 3.03 7.66
CA PRO A 124 10.72 4.38 8.22
C PRO A 124 10.02 5.40 7.30
N LEU A 125 9.28 6.34 7.89
CA LEU A 125 8.50 7.33 7.13
C LEU A 125 9.33 8.13 6.12
N GLY A 126 10.57 8.51 6.48
CA GLY A 126 11.47 9.23 5.56
C GLY A 126 11.86 8.42 4.32
N PHE A 127 12.00 7.10 4.46
CA PHE A 127 12.23 6.22 3.31
C PHE A 127 10.97 6.12 2.44
N VAL A 128 9.83 5.90 3.08
CA VAL A 128 8.53 5.76 2.42
C VAL A 128 8.20 7.03 1.62
N ALA A 129 8.42 8.20 2.20
CA ALA A 129 8.18 9.49 1.53
C ALA A 129 9.04 9.70 0.28
N ARG A 130 10.16 8.98 0.11
CA ARG A 130 10.99 9.03 -1.11
C ARG A 130 10.56 8.01 -2.16
N VAL A 131 9.83 6.97 -1.76
CA VAL A 131 9.26 5.96 -2.67
C VAL A 131 7.97 6.46 -3.31
N PHE A 132 7.19 7.27 -2.58
CA PHE A 132 5.99 7.97 -3.08
C PHE A 132 6.33 8.99 -4.16
#